data_AF-A0A524FL58-F1
#
_entry.id   AF-A0A524FL58-F1
#
_cell.length_a   1.000
_cell.length_b   1.000
_cell.length_c   1.000
_cell.angle_alpha   90.00
_cell.angle_beta   90.00
_cell.angle_gamma   90.00
#
_symmetry.space_group_name_H-M   'P 1'
#
loop_
_entity.id
_entity.type
_entity.pdbx_description
1 polymer ?
#
loop_
_entity_poly.entity_id
_entity_poly.type
_entity_poly.pdbx_seq_one_letter_code
_entity_poly.pdbx_strand_id
1 'polypeptide(L)'
;MAKFFLVIINLFHKPKEGVFNRDKNDKDFCYWSLRAVIRKWPIWLARQLNLPILETLALKVLGLRTFKLSCLNVGWIDCEFIELGKNIRIGQGSVIMSNIIIRDKLIIKKVILEDNVIIGAHSVVSPGTKIERNSTLDALSLTSINQRLNSNSIYSGIPAEKIMENRDIENKEILLELIFKIKNEISQDQALLRTDVKELSVPFHVYIISGWWIVGGSFIIPGILFFIFIYWVLIPNLFLIPFSLTLLFKLEIFSILLLTPIALSGIYLIHLFFVALFTSAFYRFADYRGPAQGVFDRNLHEQSKALDYYHWRSFLLKYPVFAFLRSPFPWLINWELKFIGSNKIGKRTVFEECFIHSHLNFGKDCYMGTYAHISNHVVDGVYGSENLTFYGARIGDNCIFNALIGGMPGLEVGNNATFLPMATTIKYDKLGDDGIYFGFPLRKLSDERIKQFMGENSNRK
;
A
#
# COMPACT_ATOMS: atom_id res chain seq x y z
N MET A 1 -0.71 25.83 -0.06
CA MET A 1 -2.10 25.53 -0.47
C MET A 1 -2.76 24.41 0.34
N ALA A 2 -2.25 23.17 0.39
CA ALA A 2 -2.93 22.07 1.11
C ALA A 2 -3.22 22.37 2.60
N LYS A 3 -2.26 22.93 3.35
CA LYS A 3 -2.47 23.37 4.74
C LYS A 3 -3.58 24.42 4.87
N PHE A 4 -3.66 25.35 3.93
CA PHE A 4 -4.71 26.38 3.91
C PHE A 4 -6.09 25.74 3.72
N PHE A 5 -6.23 24.80 2.77
CA PHE A 5 -7.48 24.04 2.61
C PHE A 5 -7.84 23.21 3.84
N LEU A 6 -6.86 22.58 4.51
CA LEU A 6 -7.11 21.89 5.78
C LEU A 6 -7.61 22.84 6.86
N VAL A 7 -7.05 24.05 6.97
CA VAL A 7 -7.52 25.07 7.92
C VAL A 7 -8.96 25.43 7.61
N ILE A 8 -9.28 25.75 6.35
CA ILE A 8 -10.65 26.07 5.92
C ILE A 8 -11.62 24.95 6.28
N ILE A 9 -11.29 23.70 5.91
CA ILE A 9 -12.19 22.58 6.18
C ILE A 9 -12.38 22.32 7.67
N ASN A 10 -11.32 22.50 8.47
CA ASN A 10 -11.43 22.39 9.92
C ASN A 10 -12.27 23.51 10.55
N LEU A 11 -12.47 24.65 9.88
CA LEU A 11 -13.43 25.67 10.32
C LEU A 11 -14.87 25.19 10.14
N PHE A 12 -15.17 24.48 9.04
CA PHE A 12 -16.50 23.93 8.78
C PHE A 12 -16.80 22.69 9.62
N HIS A 13 -15.84 21.77 9.73
CA HIS A 13 -16.02 20.51 10.45
C HIS A 13 -14.68 20.02 11.04
N LYS A 14 -14.56 20.11 12.37
CA LYS A 14 -13.35 19.73 13.08
C LYS A 14 -13.15 18.21 13.05
N PRO A 15 -11.90 17.72 12.97
CA PRO A 15 -11.61 16.30 13.14
C PRO A 15 -11.98 15.89 14.57
N LYS A 16 -12.65 14.74 14.72
CA LYS A 16 -13.00 14.18 16.02
C LYS A 16 -12.75 12.66 16.05
N GLU A 17 -12.43 12.16 17.24
CA GLU A 17 -12.35 10.71 17.51
C GLU A 17 -13.77 10.15 17.67
N GLY A 18 -13.96 8.88 17.35
CA GLY A 18 -15.26 8.22 17.49
C GLY A 18 -15.50 7.09 16.48
N VAL A 19 -16.73 6.61 16.47
CA VAL A 19 -17.23 5.61 15.54
C VAL A 19 -18.24 6.28 14.62
N PHE A 20 -17.99 6.26 13.32
CA PHE A 20 -18.79 6.92 12.29
C PHE A 20 -19.34 5.90 11.31
N ASN A 21 -20.46 6.21 10.67
CA ASN A 21 -20.97 5.37 9.59
C ASN A 21 -20.17 5.63 8.32
N ARG A 22 -19.77 4.57 7.61
CA ARG A 22 -19.16 4.64 6.28
C ARG A 22 -20.22 4.91 5.22
N ASP A 23 -20.86 6.06 5.33
CA ASP A 23 -21.95 6.51 4.47
C ASP A 23 -21.71 7.96 4.06
N LYS A 24 -22.13 8.33 2.84
CA LYS A 24 -22.14 9.70 2.32
C LYS A 24 -23.03 10.65 3.13
N ASN A 25 -23.99 10.11 3.88
CA ASN A 25 -24.86 10.89 4.76
C ASN A 25 -24.17 11.25 6.08
N ASP A 26 -23.12 10.50 6.46
CA ASP A 26 -22.34 10.79 7.65
C ASP A 26 -21.31 11.89 7.35
N LYS A 27 -21.53 13.07 7.94
CA LYS A 27 -20.66 14.22 7.74
C LYS A 27 -19.25 13.95 8.23
N ASP A 28 -19.07 13.23 9.34
CA ASP A 28 -17.74 12.96 9.90
C ASP A 28 -16.92 12.11 8.95
N PHE A 29 -17.53 11.07 8.37
CA PHE A 29 -16.92 10.24 7.34
C PHE A 29 -16.53 11.06 6.10
N CYS A 30 -17.44 11.89 5.60
CA CYS A 30 -17.20 12.69 4.40
C CYS A 30 -16.07 13.72 4.60
N TYR A 31 -16.07 14.42 5.73
CA TYR A 31 -15.03 15.40 6.04
C TYR A 31 -13.69 14.73 6.36
N TRP A 32 -13.68 13.55 6.99
CA TRP A 32 -12.45 12.75 7.15
C TRP A 32 -11.86 12.36 5.79
N SER A 33 -12.69 11.83 4.88
CA SER A 33 -12.27 11.46 3.52
C SER A 33 -11.75 12.67 2.74
N LEU A 34 -12.41 13.83 2.84
CA LEU A 34 -11.96 15.06 2.19
C LEU A 34 -10.59 15.52 2.72
N ARG A 35 -10.38 15.48 4.03
CA ARG A 35 -9.07 15.81 4.62
C ARG A 35 -7.98 14.82 4.19
N ALA A 36 -8.30 13.53 4.06
CA ALA A 36 -7.38 12.52 3.52
C ALA A 36 -6.95 12.85 2.08
N VAL A 37 -7.90 13.22 1.21
CA VAL A 37 -7.61 13.64 -0.18
C VAL A 37 -6.71 14.87 -0.23
N ILE A 38 -6.94 15.88 0.62
CA ILE A 38 -6.13 17.11 0.65
C ILE A 38 -4.69 16.84 1.08
N ARG A 39 -4.48 15.91 2.02
CA ARG A 39 -3.15 15.53 2.47
C ARG A 39 -2.40 14.67 1.46
N LYS A 40 -3.12 13.92 0.63
CA LYS A 40 -2.53 12.98 -0.32
C LYS A 40 -1.54 13.63 -1.29
N TRP A 41 -1.92 14.75 -1.91
CA TRP A 41 -1.11 15.44 -2.91
C TRP A 41 0.29 15.88 -2.43
N PRO A 42 0.42 16.66 -1.34
CA PRO A 42 1.73 17.07 -0.85
C PRO A 42 2.58 15.89 -0.36
N ILE A 43 1.97 14.85 0.23
CA ILE A 43 2.71 13.64 0.66
C ILE A 43 3.19 12.85 -0.54
N TRP A 44 2.32 12.65 -1.53
CA TRP A 44 2.65 12.02 -2.79
C TRP A 44 3.83 12.72 -3.45
N LEU A 45 3.77 14.04 -3.60
CA LEU A 45 4.85 14.82 -4.21
C LEU A 45 6.17 14.70 -3.43
N ALA A 46 6.11 14.77 -2.10
CA ALA A 46 7.29 14.62 -1.26
C ALA A 46 7.95 13.24 -1.42
N ARG A 47 7.14 12.18 -1.55
CA ARG A 47 7.62 10.80 -1.80
C ARG A 47 8.25 10.64 -3.18
N GLN A 48 7.71 11.27 -4.22
CA GLN A 48 8.30 11.20 -5.57
C GLN A 48 9.71 11.80 -5.64
N LEU A 49 10.00 12.80 -4.81
CA LEU A 49 11.31 13.42 -4.75
C LEU A 49 12.35 12.58 -4.00
N ASN A 50 11.94 11.50 -3.32
CA ASN A 50 12.82 10.63 -2.52
C ASN A 50 13.71 11.39 -1.52
N LEU A 51 13.20 12.49 -0.96
CA LEU A 51 13.88 13.30 0.05
C LEU A 51 13.19 13.10 1.40
N PRO A 52 13.74 12.27 2.32
CA PRO A 52 13.09 11.94 3.60
C PRO A 52 12.72 13.17 4.43
N ILE A 53 13.56 14.21 4.38
CA ILE A 53 13.34 15.48 5.07
C ILE A 53 12.07 16.18 4.57
N LEU A 54 11.80 16.14 3.26
CA LEU A 54 10.61 16.75 2.68
C LEU A 54 9.34 16.01 3.08
N GLU A 55 9.37 14.68 3.13
CA GLU A 55 8.22 13.89 3.59
C GLU A 55 7.90 14.20 5.04
N THR A 56 8.91 14.19 5.92
CA THR A 56 8.69 14.53 7.34
C THR A 56 8.21 15.96 7.54
N LEU A 57 8.72 16.91 6.76
CA LEU A 57 8.23 18.30 6.77
C LEU A 57 6.77 18.39 6.28
N ALA A 58 6.43 17.71 5.19
CA ALA A 58 5.07 17.66 4.66
C ALA A 58 4.10 17.08 5.69
N LEU A 59 4.43 15.93 6.29
CA LEU A 59 3.63 15.30 7.34
C LEU A 59 3.40 16.25 8.53
N LYS A 60 4.45 16.94 8.99
CA LYS A 60 4.37 17.90 10.09
C LYS A 60 3.47 19.10 9.76
N VAL A 61 3.64 19.69 8.58
CA VAL A 61 2.78 20.79 8.11
C VAL A 61 1.32 20.34 8.05
N LEU A 62 1.04 19.10 7.65
CA LEU A 62 -0.30 18.57 7.44
C LEU A 62 -1.00 18.03 8.70
N GLY A 63 -0.34 18.08 9.86
CA GLY A 63 -0.97 17.83 11.16
C GLY A 63 -0.27 16.81 12.05
N LEU A 64 0.77 16.12 11.57
CA LEU A 64 1.50 15.14 12.38
C LEU A 64 2.28 15.84 13.50
N ARG A 65 2.04 15.44 14.75
CA ARG A 65 2.76 15.95 15.92
C ARG A 65 4.02 15.12 16.14
N THR A 66 5.18 15.68 15.81
CA THR A 66 6.49 15.05 16.00
C THR A 66 7.52 16.06 16.53
N PHE A 67 8.40 15.61 17.43
CA PHE A 67 9.39 16.46 18.10
C PHE A 67 10.46 17.02 17.14
N LYS A 68 10.89 16.28 16.10
CA LYS A 68 11.94 16.68 15.12
C LYS A 68 11.72 16.02 13.74
N LEU A 69 12.69 16.19 12.81
CA LEU A 69 12.78 15.44 11.56
C LEU A 69 13.15 13.97 11.85
N SER A 70 12.18 13.15 12.24
CA SER A 70 12.35 11.70 12.33
C SER A 70 12.33 11.07 10.92
N CYS A 71 13.00 9.93 10.73
CA CYS A 71 12.91 9.15 9.50
C CYS A 71 11.58 8.38 9.46
N LEU A 72 10.56 9.01 8.87
CA LEU A 72 9.19 8.46 8.78
C LEU A 72 8.89 7.77 7.44
N ASN A 73 9.81 7.86 6.48
CA ASN A 73 9.62 7.48 5.08
C ASN A 73 9.63 5.97 4.79
N VAL A 74 9.84 5.14 5.81
CA VAL A 74 9.95 3.68 5.67
C VAL A 74 8.67 2.92 6.05
N GLY A 75 7.75 3.58 6.77
CA GLY A 75 6.46 3.02 7.16
C GLY A 75 5.29 3.87 6.65
N TRP A 76 4.09 3.32 6.66
CA TRP A 76 2.86 4.06 6.40
C TRP A 76 2.33 4.65 7.70
N ILE A 77 2.09 5.96 7.73
CA ILE A 77 1.63 6.68 8.93
C ILE A 77 0.47 7.58 8.57
N ASP A 78 -0.63 7.46 9.31
CA ASP A 78 -1.73 8.40 9.20
C ASP A 78 -1.33 9.82 9.60
N CYS A 79 -1.87 10.80 8.90
CA CYS A 79 -1.51 12.21 9.12
C CYS A 79 -2.41 12.93 10.14
N GLU A 80 -3.45 12.25 10.61
CA GLU A 80 -4.42 12.77 11.57
C GLU A 80 -4.43 11.83 12.78
N PHE A 81 -4.57 12.37 14.00
CA PHE A 81 -4.64 11.59 15.23
C PHE A 81 -3.42 10.69 15.54
N ILE A 82 -2.23 11.08 15.08
CA ILE A 82 -0.96 10.43 15.47
C ILE A 82 -0.08 11.43 16.23
N GLU A 83 0.44 11.01 17.38
CA GLU A 83 1.43 11.75 18.17
C GLU A 83 2.70 10.91 18.37
N LEU A 84 3.83 11.50 17.98
CA LEU A 84 5.15 10.87 18.00
C LEU A 84 6.09 11.64 18.92
N GLY A 85 6.67 10.94 19.89
CA GLY A 85 7.70 11.45 20.80
C GLY A 85 9.05 11.66 20.13
N LYS A 86 10.10 11.69 20.95
CA LYS A 86 11.50 11.84 20.53
C LYS A 86 12.08 10.49 20.11
N ASN A 87 12.97 10.50 19.11
CA ASN A 87 13.77 9.32 18.75
C ASN A 87 12.94 8.05 18.44
N ILE A 88 11.78 8.22 17.80
CA ILE A 88 10.97 7.12 17.31
C ILE A 88 11.67 6.44 16.13
N ARG A 89 11.73 5.11 16.15
CA ARG A 89 12.25 4.30 15.03
C ARG A 89 11.11 3.48 14.45
N ILE A 90 10.93 3.56 13.14
CA ILE A 90 9.84 2.89 12.44
C ILE A 90 10.46 1.93 11.43
N GLY A 91 10.08 0.66 11.51
CA GLY A 91 10.56 -0.39 10.61
C GLY A 91 9.89 -0.33 9.25
N GLN A 92 10.58 -0.83 8.23
CA GLN A 92 10.07 -0.86 6.85
C GLN A 92 8.74 -1.60 6.76
N GLY A 93 7.79 -1.05 6.01
CA GLY A 93 6.50 -1.69 5.73
C GLY A 93 5.56 -1.78 6.93
N SER A 94 5.90 -1.15 8.06
CA SER A 94 4.98 -1.01 9.19
C SER A 94 3.85 -0.03 8.87
N VAL A 95 2.71 -0.19 9.54
CA VAL A 95 1.51 0.64 9.35
C VAL A 95 1.05 1.18 10.70
N ILE A 96 1.09 2.50 10.87
CA ILE A 96 0.59 3.20 12.05
C ILE A 96 -0.72 3.90 11.67
N MET A 97 -1.84 3.33 12.12
CA MET A 97 -3.17 3.75 11.74
C MET A 97 -3.93 4.35 12.92
N SER A 98 -4.49 5.54 12.73
CA SER A 98 -5.45 6.15 13.66
C SER A 98 -6.89 5.85 13.27
N ASN A 99 -7.09 5.15 12.14
CA ASN A 99 -8.41 4.74 11.67
C ASN A 99 -8.43 3.29 11.20
N ILE A 100 -9.60 2.65 11.30
CA ILE A 100 -9.84 1.30 10.79
C ILE A 100 -11.30 1.19 10.33
N ILE A 101 -11.53 0.40 9.28
CA ILE A 101 -12.88 0.12 8.77
C ILE A 101 -13.30 -1.28 9.20
N ILE A 102 -14.44 -1.37 9.87
CA ILE A 102 -15.05 -2.63 10.28
C ILE A 102 -16.54 -2.57 9.92
N ARG A 103 -16.98 -3.46 9.01
CA ARG A 103 -18.33 -3.46 8.44
C ARG A 103 -18.73 -2.08 7.85
N ASP A 104 -19.83 -1.51 8.32
CA ASP A 104 -20.34 -0.20 7.93
C ASP A 104 -19.76 0.93 8.79
N LYS A 105 -18.78 0.67 9.66
CA LYS A 105 -18.21 1.66 10.57
C LYS A 105 -16.78 2.05 10.21
N LEU A 106 -16.49 3.35 10.31
CA LEU A 106 -15.15 3.91 10.40
C LEU A 106 -14.87 4.25 11.86
N ILE A 107 -13.85 3.62 12.44
CA ILE A 107 -13.42 3.88 13.82
C ILE A 107 -12.17 4.76 13.73
N ILE A 108 -12.19 5.92 14.40
CA ILE A 108 -11.05 6.85 14.48
C ILE A 108 -10.68 7.02 15.95
N LYS A 109 -9.42 6.78 16.28
CA LYS A 109 -8.90 7.01 17.62
C LYS A 109 -7.41 7.30 17.63
N LYS A 110 -7.00 8.21 18.52
CA LYS A 110 -5.63 8.72 18.56
C LYS A 110 -4.61 7.67 19.01
N VAL A 111 -3.52 7.59 18.27
CA VAL A 111 -2.34 6.78 18.61
C VAL A 111 -1.25 7.68 19.18
N ILE A 112 -0.60 7.21 20.25
CA ILE A 112 0.46 7.94 20.95
C ILE A 112 1.67 7.02 21.09
N LEU A 113 2.78 7.41 20.46
CA LEU A 113 4.09 6.77 20.65
C LEU A 113 4.97 7.72 21.47
N GLU A 114 5.34 7.33 22.69
CA GLU A 114 6.23 8.12 23.56
C GLU A 114 7.71 8.00 23.14
N ASP A 115 8.61 8.65 23.86
CA ASP A 115 10.03 8.76 23.51
C ASP A 115 10.75 7.40 23.41
N ASN A 116 11.66 7.27 22.45
CA ASN A 116 12.49 6.08 22.18
C ASN A 116 11.71 4.80 21.84
N VAL A 117 10.46 4.92 21.38
CA VAL A 117 9.70 3.75 20.90
C VAL A 117 10.27 3.22 19.59
N ILE A 118 10.34 1.90 19.47
CA ILE A 118 10.74 1.18 18.26
C ILE A 118 9.54 0.38 17.74
N ILE A 119 9.19 0.58 16.47
CA ILE A 119 8.21 -0.22 15.74
C ILE A 119 8.96 -1.12 14.77
N GLY A 120 8.81 -2.43 14.89
CA GLY A 120 9.42 -3.43 14.02
C GLY A 120 8.91 -3.37 12.59
N ALA A 121 9.64 -4.01 11.68
CA ALA A 121 9.25 -4.08 10.27
C ALA A 121 7.94 -4.88 10.11
N HIS A 122 7.07 -4.44 9.18
CA HIS A 122 5.79 -5.08 8.89
C HIS A 122 4.82 -5.22 10.09
N SER A 123 4.99 -4.40 11.13
CA SER A 123 4.09 -4.36 12.28
C SER A 123 2.93 -3.38 12.06
N VAL A 124 1.79 -3.63 12.72
CA VAL A 124 0.59 -2.80 12.64
C VAL A 124 0.23 -2.21 14.01
N VAL A 125 0.19 -0.88 14.08
CA VAL A 125 -0.27 -0.14 15.25
C VAL A 125 -1.72 0.29 15.02
N SER A 126 -2.66 -0.34 15.73
CA SER A 126 -4.10 -0.14 15.62
C SER A 126 -4.58 1.18 16.27
N PRO A 127 -5.79 1.65 15.93
CA PRO A 127 -6.32 2.88 16.51
C PRO A 127 -6.45 2.84 18.03
N GLY A 128 -6.15 3.97 18.68
CA GLY A 128 -6.20 4.08 20.14
C GLY A 128 -5.01 3.51 20.89
N THR A 129 -4.05 2.90 20.19
CA THR A 129 -2.85 2.33 20.83
C THR A 129 -1.98 3.41 21.47
N LYS A 130 -1.53 3.14 22.69
CA LYS A 130 -0.51 3.94 23.40
C LYS A 130 0.72 3.08 23.64
N ILE A 131 1.86 3.46 23.10
CA ILE A 131 3.15 2.81 23.35
C ILE A 131 4.01 3.75 24.17
N GLU A 132 4.36 3.31 25.38
CA GLU A 132 5.13 4.12 26.31
C GLU A 132 6.64 4.08 26.06
N ARG A 133 7.36 4.96 26.75
CA ARG A 133 8.78 5.22 26.50
C ARG A 133 9.65 3.96 26.54
N ASN A 134 10.69 3.94 25.70
CA ASN A 134 11.67 2.85 25.59
C ASN A 134 11.04 1.47 25.34
N SER A 135 9.90 1.40 24.66
CA SER A 135 9.24 0.13 24.36
C SER A 135 9.40 -0.24 22.90
N THR A 136 9.45 -1.54 22.63
CA THR A 136 9.60 -2.09 21.29
C THR A 136 8.37 -2.92 20.95
N LEU A 137 7.71 -2.59 19.84
CA LEU A 137 6.81 -3.51 19.16
C LEU A 137 7.66 -4.28 18.15
N ASP A 138 7.83 -5.58 18.36
CA ASP A 138 8.65 -6.45 17.52
C ASP A 138 8.12 -6.53 16.08
N ALA A 139 8.93 -7.02 15.15
CA ALA A 139 8.55 -7.20 13.76
C ALA A 139 7.33 -8.11 13.62
N LEU A 140 6.54 -7.93 12.56
CA LEU A 140 5.36 -8.73 12.24
C LEU A 140 4.35 -8.82 13.41
N SER A 141 4.22 -7.75 14.21
CA SER A 141 3.31 -7.72 15.36
C SER A 141 2.13 -6.78 15.14
N LEU A 142 0.96 -7.12 15.70
CA LEU A 142 -0.28 -6.33 15.59
C LEU A 142 -0.77 -5.94 16.97
N THR A 143 -0.96 -4.65 17.21
CA THR A 143 -1.65 -4.21 18.44
C THR A 143 -3.17 -4.33 18.31
N SER A 144 -3.86 -4.62 19.40
CA SER A 144 -5.32 -4.53 19.47
C SER A 144 -5.77 -3.06 19.49
N ILE A 145 -7.03 -2.80 19.14
CA ILE A 145 -7.60 -1.45 19.31
C ILE A 145 -7.54 -1.08 20.80
N ASN A 146 -7.12 0.15 21.11
CA ASN A 146 -6.95 0.66 22.49
C ASN A 146 -5.85 0.01 23.32
N GLN A 147 -4.91 -0.71 22.72
CA GLN A 147 -3.90 -1.39 23.51
C GLN A 147 -2.89 -0.42 24.12
N ARG A 148 -2.49 -0.67 25.37
CA ARG A 148 -1.38 0.04 26.03
C ARG A 148 -0.17 -0.88 26.15
N LEU A 149 0.96 -0.43 25.64
CA LEU A 149 2.26 -1.10 25.76
C LEU A 149 3.08 -0.34 26.80
N ASN A 150 3.40 -1.02 27.91
CA ASN A 150 4.06 -0.43 29.07
C ASN A 150 5.52 -0.11 28.80
N SER A 151 6.02 0.90 29.50
CA SER A 151 7.40 1.40 29.37
C SER A 151 8.45 0.30 29.52
N ASN A 152 9.60 0.48 28.87
CA ASN A 152 10.77 -0.40 28.97
C ASN A 152 10.42 -1.87 28.71
N SER A 153 9.55 -2.16 27.74
CA SER A 153 9.09 -3.53 27.46
C SER A 153 9.16 -3.86 25.98
N ILE A 154 9.36 -5.13 25.66
CA ILE A 154 9.27 -5.66 24.30
C ILE A 154 7.97 -6.45 24.17
N TYR A 155 7.20 -6.13 23.13
CA TYR A 155 5.94 -6.76 22.78
C TYR A 155 6.06 -7.47 21.43
N SER A 156 5.52 -8.68 21.30
CA SER A 156 5.53 -9.43 20.05
C SER A 156 4.22 -10.22 19.89
N GLY A 157 3.80 -10.48 18.65
CA GLY A 157 2.64 -11.32 18.33
C GLY A 157 1.46 -10.61 17.67
N ILE A 158 0.44 -11.39 17.33
CA ILE A 158 -0.79 -10.99 16.63
C ILE A 158 -1.99 -11.60 17.38
N PRO A 159 -2.57 -10.93 18.40
CA PRO A 159 -2.22 -9.60 18.90
C PRO A 159 -0.91 -9.59 19.72
N ALA A 160 -0.33 -8.41 19.88
CA ALA A 160 0.96 -8.22 20.55
C ALA A 160 0.83 -8.44 22.06
N GLU A 161 1.70 -9.24 22.64
CA GLU A 161 1.78 -9.49 24.08
C GLU A 161 3.19 -9.17 24.60
N LYS A 162 3.30 -8.80 25.87
CA LYS A 162 4.60 -8.48 26.47
C LYS A 162 5.41 -9.76 26.58
N ILE A 163 6.58 -9.80 25.95
CA ILE A 163 7.47 -10.97 25.95
C ILE A 163 8.63 -10.81 26.94
N MET A 164 9.16 -9.60 27.12
CA MET A 164 10.25 -9.34 28.06
C MET A 164 10.35 -7.84 28.40
N GLU A 165 11.15 -7.53 29.43
CA GLU A 165 11.60 -6.16 29.68
C GLU A 165 12.66 -5.76 28.65
N ASN A 166 12.60 -4.52 28.18
CA ASN A 166 13.63 -3.90 27.35
C ASN A 166 14.74 -3.38 28.27
N ARG A 167 15.73 -4.23 28.53
CA ARG A 167 16.92 -3.90 29.33
C ARG A 167 18.06 -3.49 28.41
N ASP A 168 18.82 -2.46 28.81
CA ASP A 168 20.04 -2.10 28.12
C ASP A 168 21.07 -3.23 28.24
N ILE A 169 21.76 -3.52 27.12
CA ILE A 169 22.85 -4.50 27.11
C ILE A 169 24.10 -3.79 27.62
N GLU A 170 24.41 -3.97 28.90
CA GLU A 170 25.56 -3.30 29.54
C GLU A 170 26.91 -3.90 29.12
N ASN A 171 26.97 -5.19 28.80
CA ASN A 171 28.23 -5.90 28.53
C ASN A 171 28.33 -6.39 27.07
N LYS A 172 29.03 -5.60 26.26
CA LYS A 172 29.33 -5.89 24.85
C LYS A 172 30.10 -7.21 24.67
N GLU A 173 30.98 -7.57 25.61
CA GLU A 173 31.85 -8.74 25.49
C GLU A 173 31.04 -10.04 25.56
N ILE A 174 30.06 -10.11 26.46
CA ILE A 174 29.14 -11.25 26.57
C ILE A 174 28.30 -11.40 25.30
N LEU A 175 27.84 -10.29 24.71
CA LEU A 175 27.06 -10.33 23.46
C LEU A 175 27.93 -10.80 22.29
N LEU A 176 29.17 -10.32 22.19
CA LEU A 176 30.12 -10.77 21.18
C LEU A 176 30.40 -12.26 21.32
N GLU A 177 30.57 -12.75 22.55
CA GLU A 177 30.78 -14.16 22.83
C GLU A 177 29.55 -15.00 22.41
N LEU A 178 28.34 -14.60 22.78
CA LEU A 178 27.11 -15.32 22.42
C LEU A 178 26.89 -15.40 20.90
N ILE A 179 27.12 -14.30 20.18
CA ILE A 179 26.86 -14.21 18.73
C ILE A 179 27.95 -14.91 17.92
N PHE A 180 29.22 -14.72 18.28
CA PHE A 180 30.35 -15.12 17.44
C PHE A 180 31.05 -16.42 17.87
N LYS A 181 30.74 -16.97 19.06
CA LYS A 181 31.33 -18.25 19.51
C LYS A 181 30.68 -19.47 18.85
N ILE A 182 29.47 -19.34 18.29
CA ILE A 182 28.93 -20.34 17.34
C ILE A 182 29.50 -20.02 15.95
N LYS A 183 30.75 -20.37 15.75
CA LYS A 183 31.34 -20.42 14.41
C LYS A 183 32.29 -21.61 14.37
N ASN A 184 31.77 -22.75 13.95
CA ASN A 184 32.54 -23.73 13.19
C ASN A 184 31.61 -24.60 12.33
N GLU A 185 32.01 -24.68 11.07
CA GLU A 185 31.58 -25.61 10.02
C GLU A 185 30.16 -25.43 9.45
N ILE A 186 29.98 -24.35 8.70
CA ILE A 186 29.29 -24.51 7.41
C ILE A 186 30.35 -24.26 6.33
N SER A 187 30.97 -25.34 5.86
CA SER A 187 31.60 -25.34 4.55
C SER A 187 30.49 -25.05 3.55
N GLN A 188 30.38 -23.82 3.08
CA GLN A 188 29.59 -23.54 1.90
C GLN A 188 30.35 -24.16 0.73
N ASP A 189 29.90 -25.34 0.29
CA ASP A 189 30.21 -25.77 -1.05
C ASP A 189 29.83 -24.64 -1.98
N GLN A 190 30.84 -24.08 -2.68
CA GLN A 190 30.60 -23.20 -3.81
C GLN A 190 30.03 -24.06 -4.93
N ALA A 191 28.76 -24.42 -4.80
CA ALA A 191 27.99 -24.94 -5.91
C ALA A 191 28.06 -23.86 -6.99
N LEU A 192 28.77 -24.17 -8.07
CA LEU A 192 28.85 -23.31 -9.23
C LEU A 192 27.43 -23.25 -9.81
N LEU A 193 26.68 -22.20 -9.47
CA LEU A 193 25.33 -21.96 -9.98
C LEU A 193 25.47 -21.68 -11.49
N ARG A 194 25.42 -22.75 -12.29
CA ARG A 194 25.31 -22.66 -13.74
C ARG A 194 23.86 -22.33 -14.05
N THR A 195 23.65 -21.27 -14.81
CA THR A 195 22.32 -20.89 -15.27
C THR A 195 22.10 -21.55 -16.62
N ASP A 196 21.19 -22.51 -16.71
CA ASP A 196 20.77 -23.06 -17.99
C ASP A 196 19.82 -22.07 -18.67
N VAL A 197 20.22 -21.58 -19.85
CA VAL A 197 19.38 -20.67 -20.65
C VAL A 197 18.41 -21.52 -21.47
N LYS A 198 17.13 -21.55 -21.08
CA LYS A 198 16.09 -22.24 -21.86
C LYS A 198 15.52 -21.35 -22.97
N GLU A 199 15.03 -21.98 -24.03
CA GLU A 199 14.18 -21.33 -25.02
C GLU A 199 12.77 -21.09 -24.45
N LEU A 200 12.25 -19.88 -24.64
CA LEU A 200 10.94 -19.45 -24.13
C LEU A 200 9.90 -19.43 -25.27
N SER A 201 8.68 -19.91 -24.99
CA SER A 201 7.53 -19.80 -25.91
C SER A 201 7.13 -18.35 -26.18
N VAL A 202 7.42 -17.46 -25.24
CA VAL A 202 7.39 -16.02 -25.41
C VAL A 202 8.82 -15.52 -25.43
N PRO A 203 9.39 -15.21 -26.60
CA PRO A 203 10.77 -14.78 -26.69
C PRO A 203 11.04 -13.51 -25.87
N PHE A 204 12.25 -13.40 -25.31
CA PHE A 204 12.61 -12.26 -24.46
C PHE A 204 12.47 -10.89 -25.15
N HIS A 205 12.72 -10.82 -26.47
CA HIS A 205 12.51 -9.58 -27.23
C HIS A 205 11.05 -9.07 -27.17
N VAL A 206 10.07 -9.96 -27.00
CA VAL A 206 8.66 -9.57 -26.83
C VAL A 206 8.45 -8.83 -25.50
N TYR A 207 9.14 -9.24 -24.44
CA TYR A 207 9.13 -8.51 -23.16
C TYR A 207 9.74 -7.10 -23.32
N ILE A 208 10.86 -6.99 -24.04
CA ILE A 208 11.49 -5.69 -24.30
C ILE A 208 10.57 -4.79 -25.13
N ILE A 209 10.01 -5.30 -26.23
CA ILE A 209 9.13 -4.52 -27.12
C ILE A 209 7.88 -4.05 -26.37
N SER A 210 7.21 -4.96 -25.66
CA SER A 210 6.01 -4.61 -24.89
C SER A 210 6.32 -3.63 -23.75
N GLY A 211 7.41 -3.85 -23.01
CA GLY A 211 7.88 -2.94 -21.97
C GLY A 211 8.25 -1.55 -22.50
N TRP A 212 8.94 -1.48 -23.65
CA TRP A 212 9.33 -0.21 -24.28
C TRP A 212 8.11 0.60 -24.71
N TRP A 213 7.09 -0.03 -25.30
CA TRP A 213 5.87 0.68 -25.67
C TRP A 213 5.08 1.16 -24.44
N ILE A 214 4.89 0.29 -23.45
CA ILE A 214 4.14 0.62 -22.23
C ILE A 214 4.83 1.75 -21.45
N VAL A 215 6.15 1.66 -21.26
CA VAL A 215 6.91 2.62 -20.45
C VAL A 215 7.38 3.81 -21.29
N GLY A 216 8.13 3.57 -22.37
CA GLY A 216 8.72 4.62 -23.20
C GLY A 216 7.72 5.23 -24.18
N GLY A 217 7.02 4.38 -24.94
CA GLY A 217 6.04 4.81 -25.94
C GLY A 217 4.93 5.69 -25.36
N SER A 218 4.54 5.44 -24.11
CA SER A 218 3.52 6.23 -23.40
C SER A 218 3.95 7.67 -23.08
N PHE A 219 5.22 8.02 -23.22
CA PHE A 219 5.72 9.40 -23.08
C PHE A 219 5.86 10.16 -24.40
N ILE A 220 5.69 9.53 -25.57
CA ILE A 220 5.94 10.22 -26.85
C ILE A 220 5.02 11.44 -27.02
N ILE A 221 3.71 11.23 -26.99
CA ILE A 221 2.72 12.32 -27.15
C ILE A 221 2.74 13.28 -25.95
N PRO A 222 2.69 12.80 -24.68
CA PRO A 222 2.82 13.68 -23.51
C PRO A 222 4.11 14.50 -23.50
N GLY A 223 5.22 13.92 -23.93
CA GLY A 223 6.52 14.58 -24.00
C GLY A 223 6.55 15.72 -25.02
N ILE A 224 5.93 15.52 -26.19
CA ILE A 224 5.75 16.59 -27.18
C ILE A 224 4.89 17.71 -26.62
N LEU A 225 3.75 17.38 -25.99
CA LEU A 225 2.86 18.36 -25.37
C LEU A 225 3.54 19.13 -24.23
N PHE A 226 4.31 18.42 -23.40
CA PHE A 226 5.13 19.02 -22.35
C PHE A 226 6.15 19.99 -22.93
N PHE A 227 6.88 19.58 -23.97
CA PHE A 227 7.87 20.44 -24.62
C PHE A 227 7.24 21.70 -25.20
N ILE A 228 6.12 21.56 -25.92
CA ILE A 228 5.35 22.71 -26.44
C ILE A 228 4.93 23.63 -25.28
N PHE A 229 4.36 23.07 -24.22
CA PHE A 229 3.91 23.85 -23.05
C PHE A 229 5.07 24.61 -22.38
N ILE A 230 6.21 23.96 -22.17
CA ILE A 230 7.40 24.62 -21.58
C ILE A 230 7.90 25.75 -22.50
N TYR A 231 8.17 25.45 -23.77
CA TYR A 231 8.86 26.39 -24.65
C TYR A 231 7.97 27.51 -25.18
N TRP A 232 6.69 27.26 -25.39
CA TRP A 232 5.78 28.27 -25.95
C TRP A 232 4.97 29.00 -24.89
N VAL A 233 4.75 28.40 -23.72
CA VAL A 233 3.98 29.04 -22.63
C VAL A 233 4.91 29.50 -21.50
N LEU A 234 5.66 28.60 -20.86
CA LEU A 234 6.39 28.98 -19.64
C LEU A 234 7.65 29.82 -19.90
N ILE A 235 8.48 29.44 -20.88
CA ILE A 235 9.74 30.15 -21.15
C ILE A 235 9.49 31.64 -21.50
N PRO A 236 8.70 31.98 -22.53
CA PRO A 236 8.50 33.37 -22.93
C PRO A 236 7.74 34.19 -21.88
N ASN A 237 6.76 33.60 -21.20
CA ASN A 237 5.82 34.35 -20.36
C ASN A 237 6.13 34.28 -18.86
N LEU A 238 7.11 33.47 -18.44
CA LEU A 238 7.48 33.32 -17.03
C LEU A 238 8.99 33.33 -16.81
N PHE A 239 9.76 32.50 -17.53
CA PHE A 239 11.18 32.30 -17.21
C PHE A 239 12.15 33.32 -17.82
N LEU A 240 11.82 33.93 -18.96
CA LEU A 240 12.64 35.01 -19.55
C LEU A 240 12.40 36.38 -18.91
N ILE A 241 11.35 36.52 -18.10
CA ILE A 241 11.02 37.78 -17.43
C ILE A 241 11.84 37.88 -16.12
N PRO A 242 12.63 38.95 -15.90
CA PRO A 242 13.36 39.13 -14.66
C PRO A 242 12.44 39.11 -13.43
N PHE A 243 12.76 38.28 -12.44
CA PHE A 243 11.89 38.10 -11.27
C PHE A 243 11.71 39.39 -10.46
N SER A 244 10.45 39.71 -10.13
CA SER A 244 10.04 40.79 -9.23
C SER A 244 8.74 40.41 -8.53
N LEU A 245 8.59 40.76 -7.25
CA LEU A 245 7.36 40.47 -6.48
C LEU A 245 6.11 41.10 -7.11
N THR A 246 6.27 42.21 -7.84
CA THR A 246 5.16 42.87 -8.56
C THR A 246 4.57 42.00 -9.68
N LEU A 247 5.35 41.07 -10.24
CA LEU A 247 4.91 40.16 -11.30
C LEU A 247 3.85 39.18 -10.82
N LEU A 248 3.87 38.80 -9.53
CA LEU A 248 2.89 37.88 -8.96
C LEU A 248 1.46 38.47 -8.92
N PHE A 249 1.34 39.79 -9.05
CA PHE A 249 0.06 40.51 -9.10
C PHE A 249 -0.42 40.79 -10.52
N LYS A 250 0.40 40.51 -11.56
CA LYS A 250 -0.05 40.62 -12.95
C LYS A 250 -1.01 39.48 -13.25
N LEU A 251 -2.21 39.83 -13.73
CA LEU A 251 -3.28 38.87 -14.03
C LEU A 251 -2.82 37.76 -14.98
N GLU A 252 -2.00 38.09 -15.97
CA GLU A 252 -1.43 37.14 -16.94
C GLU A 252 -0.53 36.09 -16.26
N ILE A 253 0.46 36.54 -15.48
CA ILE A 253 1.39 35.64 -14.76
C ILE A 253 0.64 34.81 -13.73
N PHE A 254 -0.29 35.43 -12.99
CA PHE A 254 -1.15 34.72 -12.05
C PHE A 254 -1.96 33.61 -12.74
N SER A 255 -2.52 33.91 -13.92
CA SER A 255 -3.28 32.94 -14.71
C SER A 255 -2.38 31.80 -15.21
N ILE A 256 -1.16 32.09 -15.67
CA ILE A 256 -0.19 31.07 -16.09
C ILE A 256 0.18 30.16 -14.92
N LEU A 257 0.47 30.73 -13.74
CA LEU A 257 0.78 29.96 -12.54
C LEU A 257 -0.38 29.05 -12.10
N LEU A 258 -1.62 29.49 -12.28
CA LEU A 258 -2.81 28.70 -11.97
C LEU A 258 -3.07 27.60 -13.01
N LEU A 259 -2.88 27.89 -14.30
CA LEU A 259 -3.09 26.95 -15.40
C LEU A 259 -1.98 25.89 -15.50
N THR A 260 -0.77 26.21 -15.10
CA THR A 260 0.39 25.30 -15.14
C THR A 260 0.11 23.94 -14.49
N PRO A 261 -0.30 23.85 -13.22
CA PRO A 261 -0.59 22.54 -12.60
C PRO A 261 -1.74 21.79 -13.29
N ILE A 262 -2.71 22.50 -13.88
CA ILE A 262 -3.82 21.88 -14.62
C ILE A 262 -3.31 21.29 -15.94
N ALA A 263 -2.50 22.05 -16.69
CA ALA A 263 -1.89 21.61 -17.94
C ALA A 263 -0.98 20.40 -17.71
N LEU A 264 -0.10 20.46 -16.72
CA LEU A 264 0.78 19.34 -16.35
C LEU A 264 -0.01 18.10 -15.92
N SER A 265 -1.09 18.29 -15.17
CA SER A 265 -2.01 17.20 -14.79
C SER A 265 -2.66 16.57 -16.03
N GLY A 266 -3.13 17.39 -16.97
CA GLY A 266 -3.72 16.92 -18.23
C GLY A 266 -2.72 16.12 -19.07
N ILE A 267 -1.49 16.62 -19.24
CA ILE A 267 -0.42 15.93 -19.96
C ILE A 267 -0.11 14.57 -19.30
N TYR A 268 -0.04 14.53 -17.97
CA TYR A 268 0.21 13.30 -17.23
C TYR A 268 -0.96 12.30 -17.33
N LEU A 269 -2.21 12.78 -17.38
CA LEU A 269 -3.37 11.91 -17.63
C LEU A 269 -3.34 11.30 -19.04
N ILE A 270 -2.83 12.02 -20.04
CA ILE A 270 -2.61 11.49 -21.40
C ILE A 270 -1.53 10.38 -21.35
N HIS A 271 -0.46 10.56 -20.57
CA HIS A 271 0.53 9.51 -20.34
C HIS A 271 -0.11 8.25 -19.74
N LEU A 272 -0.86 8.38 -18.64
CA LEU A 272 -1.56 7.25 -18.03
C LEU A 272 -2.53 6.55 -19.00
N PHE A 273 -3.22 7.32 -19.85
CA PHE A 273 -4.06 6.75 -20.90
C PHE A 273 -3.27 5.86 -21.87
N PHE A 274 -2.11 6.32 -22.36
CA PHE A 274 -1.27 5.51 -23.25
C PHE A 274 -0.65 4.29 -22.56
N VAL A 275 -0.28 4.41 -21.28
CA VAL A 275 0.14 3.26 -20.46
C VAL A 275 -0.94 2.18 -20.48
N ALA A 276 -2.20 2.54 -20.20
CA ALA A 276 -3.32 1.61 -20.22
C ALA A 276 -3.64 1.08 -21.63
N LEU A 277 -3.56 1.93 -22.67
CA LEU A 277 -3.79 1.56 -24.07
C LEU A 277 -2.81 0.49 -24.55
N PHE A 278 -1.50 0.75 -24.40
CA PHE A 278 -0.47 -0.20 -24.84
C PHE A 278 -0.52 -1.48 -24.01
N THR A 279 -0.73 -1.37 -22.70
CA THR A 279 -0.91 -2.54 -21.83
C THR A 279 -2.09 -3.37 -22.30
N SER A 280 -3.26 -2.76 -22.57
CA SER A 280 -4.45 -3.47 -23.01
C SER A 280 -4.22 -4.25 -24.30
N ALA A 281 -3.53 -3.65 -25.28
CA ALA A 281 -3.21 -4.30 -26.55
C ALA A 281 -2.37 -5.57 -26.36
N PHE A 282 -1.26 -5.48 -25.61
CA PHE A 282 -0.41 -6.65 -25.35
C PHE A 282 -1.07 -7.66 -24.42
N TYR A 283 -1.76 -7.19 -23.37
CA TYR A 283 -2.38 -8.04 -22.36
C TYR A 283 -3.49 -8.90 -22.97
N ARG A 284 -4.38 -8.35 -23.80
CA ARG A 284 -5.45 -9.13 -24.45
C ARG A 284 -4.90 -10.25 -25.33
N PHE A 285 -3.80 -9.99 -26.03
CA PHE A 285 -3.12 -11.01 -26.81
C PHE A 285 -2.48 -12.08 -25.92
N ALA A 286 -1.80 -11.66 -24.85
CA ALA A 286 -1.18 -12.56 -23.88
C ALA A 286 -2.22 -13.42 -23.13
N ASP A 287 -3.39 -12.85 -22.82
CA ASP A 287 -4.50 -13.51 -22.15
C ASP A 287 -5.21 -14.51 -23.05
N TYR A 288 -5.45 -14.17 -24.31
CA TYR A 288 -5.98 -15.09 -25.31
C TYR A 288 -5.10 -16.33 -25.52
N ARG A 289 -3.77 -16.16 -25.49
CA ARG A 289 -2.80 -17.25 -25.68
C ARG A 289 -2.42 -17.98 -24.39
N GLY A 290 -2.64 -17.35 -23.25
CA GLY A 290 -2.22 -17.82 -21.93
C GLY A 290 -3.16 -18.86 -21.32
N PRO A 291 -2.76 -19.46 -20.19
CA PRO A 291 -3.60 -20.44 -19.51
C PRO A 291 -4.81 -19.77 -18.85
N ALA A 292 -5.93 -20.49 -18.82
CA ALA A 292 -7.17 -20.04 -18.18
C ALA A 292 -7.02 -19.94 -16.65
N GLN A 293 -7.06 -21.05 -15.93
CA GLN A 293 -6.71 -21.22 -14.51
C GLN A 293 -6.34 -22.70 -14.32
N GLY A 294 -5.48 -23.02 -13.35
CA GLY A 294 -5.01 -24.39 -13.16
C GLY A 294 -3.78 -24.49 -12.26
N VAL A 295 -3.31 -25.73 -12.09
CA VAL A 295 -1.99 -26.02 -11.51
C VAL A 295 -1.08 -26.42 -12.66
N PHE A 296 0.06 -25.75 -12.78
CA PHE A 296 1.01 -25.97 -13.87
C PHE A 296 2.35 -26.40 -13.29
N ASP A 297 2.98 -27.41 -13.91
CA ASP A 297 4.37 -27.74 -13.59
C ASP A 297 5.27 -26.54 -13.93
N ARG A 298 6.11 -26.15 -12.98
CA ARG A 298 7.06 -25.04 -13.10
C ARG A 298 8.46 -25.57 -13.42
N ASN A 299 8.55 -26.52 -14.35
CA ASN A 299 9.83 -26.94 -14.90
C ASN A 299 10.52 -25.77 -15.62
N LEU A 300 11.64 -25.30 -15.05
CA LEU A 300 12.41 -24.18 -15.59
C LEU A 300 13.38 -24.60 -16.70
N HIS A 301 13.58 -25.89 -16.93
CA HIS A 301 14.46 -26.43 -17.97
C HIS A 301 13.72 -26.63 -19.30
N GLU A 302 12.40 -26.82 -19.26
CA GLU A 302 11.58 -27.06 -20.44
C GLU A 302 10.75 -25.83 -20.86
N GLN A 303 10.46 -25.76 -22.16
CA GLN A 303 9.57 -24.76 -22.72
C GLN A 303 8.11 -25.09 -22.36
N SER A 304 7.38 -24.12 -21.83
CA SER A 304 5.95 -24.29 -21.51
C SER A 304 5.16 -23.06 -21.90
N LYS A 305 4.29 -23.21 -22.91
CA LYS A 305 3.43 -22.12 -23.37
C LYS A 305 2.56 -21.57 -22.25
N ALA A 306 2.02 -22.44 -21.39
CA ALA A 306 1.20 -22.01 -20.27
C ALA A 306 2.00 -21.12 -19.30
N LEU A 307 3.18 -21.60 -18.89
CA LEU A 307 4.05 -20.89 -17.96
C LEU A 307 4.55 -19.57 -18.58
N ASP A 308 5.09 -19.61 -19.79
CA ASP A 308 5.72 -18.46 -20.44
C ASP A 308 4.73 -17.32 -20.71
N TYR A 309 3.51 -17.63 -21.15
CA TYR A 309 2.46 -16.62 -21.31
C TYR A 309 1.90 -16.14 -19.97
N TYR A 310 1.88 -16.97 -18.93
CA TYR A 310 1.57 -16.52 -17.57
C TYR A 310 2.62 -15.50 -17.07
N HIS A 311 3.91 -15.78 -17.24
CA HIS A 311 4.99 -14.86 -16.86
C HIS A 311 4.90 -13.55 -17.64
N TRP A 312 4.60 -13.62 -18.94
CA TRP A 312 4.45 -12.43 -19.75
C TRP A 312 3.25 -11.58 -19.34
N ARG A 313 2.07 -12.18 -19.10
CA ARG A 313 0.90 -11.48 -18.52
C ARG A 313 1.25 -10.79 -17.22
N SER A 314 1.98 -11.49 -16.35
CA SER A 314 2.40 -10.95 -15.06
C SER A 314 3.37 -9.78 -15.22
N PHE A 315 4.31 -9.85 -16.17
CA PHE A 315 5.20 -8.75 -16.51
C PHE A 315 4.44 -7.51 -17.01
N LEU A 316 3.47 -7.70 -17.92
CA LEU A 316 2.70 -6.62 -18.52
C LEU A 316 1.93 -5.77 -17.51
N LEU A 317 1.53 -6.34 -16.36
CA LEU A 317 0.77 -5.62 -15.33
C LEU A 317 1.63 -4.90 -14.28
N LYS A 318 2.93 -5.19 -14.17
CA LYS A 318 3.78 -4.62 -13.10
C LYS A 318 3.84 -3.10 -13.15
N TYR A 319 4.24 -2.56 -14.29
CA TYR A 319 4.38 -1.11 -14.48
C TYR A 319 3.05 -0.35 -14.46
N PRO A 320 1.99 -0.75 -15.20
CA PRO A 320 0.75 0.02 -15.24
C PRO A 320 0.08 0.09 -13.87
N VAL A 321 -0.06 -1.04 -13.14
CA VAL A 321 -0.60 -1.03 -11.77
C VAL A 321 0.20 -0.11 -10.86
N PHE A 322 1.54 -0.17 -10.94
CA PHE A 322 2.42 0.73 -10.21
C PHE A 322 2.18 2.20 -10.60
N ALA A 323 2.15 2.52 -11.89
CA ALA A 323 2.00 3.87 -12.41
C ALA A 323 0.68 4.51 -11.95
N PHE A 324 -0.42 3.76 -11.95
CA PHE A 324 -1.72 4.25 -11.49
C PHE A 324 -1.80 4.37 -9.97
N LEU A 325 -1.42 3.33 -9.20
CA LEU A 325 -1.47 3.38 -7.73
C LEU A 325 -0.52 4.44 -7.14
N ARG A 326 0.64 4.66 -7.77
CA ARG A 326 1.61 5.68 -7.39
C ARG A 326 1.42 6.99 -8.14
N SER A 327 0.33 7.19 -8.87
CA SER A 327 -0.02 8.49 -9.46
C SER A 327 -0.64 9.42 -8.41
N PRO A 328 -0.83 10.73 -8.70
CA PRO A 328 -1.67 11.57 -7.86
C PRO A 328 -3.17 11.29 -8.07
N PHE A 329 -3.52 10.40 -9.01
CA PHE A 329 -4.89 10.02 -9.39
C PHE A 329 -5.18 8.52 -9.18
N PRO A 330 -4.86 7.91 -8.02
CA PRO A 330 -4.88 6.46 -7.88
C PRO A 330 -6.28 5.84 -7.93
N TRP A 331 -7.34 6.64 -7.81
CA TRP A 331 -8.71 6.16 -8.05
C TRP A 331 -8.95 5.73 -9.50
N LEU A 332 -8.07 6.09 -10.44
CA LEU A 332 -8.11 5.64 -11.82
C LEU A 332 -7.69 4.17 -12.00
N ILE A 333 -7.08 3.52 -10.99
CA ILE A 333 -6.77 2.09 -11.00
C ILE A 333 -7.99 1.23 -11.36
N ASN A 334 -9.18 1.62 -10.91
CA ASN A 334 -10.43 0.94 -11.26
C ASN A 334 -10.70 1.00 -12.76
N TRP A 335 -10.46 2.16 -13.38
CA TRP A 335 -10.64 2.33 -14.82
C TRP A 335 -9.58 1.53 -15.57
N GLU A 336 -8.31 1.62 -15.17
CA GLU A 336 -7.19 0.91 -15.78
C GLU A 336 -7.43 -0.60 -15.84
N LEU A 337 -7.69 -1.25 -14.69
CA LEU A 337 -7.87 -2.70 -14.61
C LEU A 337 -9.05 -3.20 -15.47
N LYS A 338 -10.13 -2.42 -15.52
CA LYS A 338 -11.28 -2.71 -16.40
C LYS A 338 -10.97 -2.49 -17.87
N PHE A 339 -10.25 -1.42 -18.18
CA PHE A 339 -9.91 -1.04 -19.55
C PHE A 339 -8.93 -2.04 -20.19
N ILE A 340 -7.91 -2.46 -19.44
CA ILE A 340 -7.00 -3.55 -19.82
C ILE A 340 -7.80 -4.83 -20.09
N GLY A 341 -8.81 -5.09 -19.26
CA GLY A 341 -9.63 -6.30 -19.30
C GLY A 341 -9.09 -7.42 -18.39
N SER A 342 -8.16 -7.09 -17.49
CA SER A 342 -7.55 -8.05 -16.58
C SER A 342 -8.45 -8.40 -15.39
N ASN A 343 -9.38 -7.51 -15.01
CA ASN A 343 -10.22 -7.67 -13.81
C ASN A 343 -11.64 -7.12 -14.03
N LYS A 344 -12.60 -7.64 -13.26
CA LYS A 344 -13.95 -7.06 -13.11
C LYS A 344 -14.03 -6.33 -11.78
N ILE A 345 -14.20 -5.01 -11.82
CA ILE A 345 -14.22 -4.15 -10.63
C ILE A 345 -15.56 -3.40 -10.54
N GLY A 346 -16.29 -3.61 -9.45
CA GLY A 346 -17.54 -2.90 -9.17
C GLY A 346 -17.35 -1.41 -8.90
N LYS A 347 -18.46 -0.67 -8.96
CA LYS A 347 -18.44 0.79 -8.71
C LYS A 347 -18.09 1.09 -7.26
N ARG A 348 -17.42 2.22 -7.02
CA ARG A 348 -17.04 2.73 -5.68
C ARG A 348 -16.10 1.83 -4.87
N THR A 349 -15.55 0.78 -5.49
CA THR A 349 -14.45 0.02 -4.89
C THR A 349 -13.20 0.89 -4.81
N VAL A 350 -12.48 0.81 -3.70
CA VAL A 350 -11.31 1.65 -3.41
C VAL A 350 -10.09 0.77 -3.18
N PHE A 351 -9.01 1.09 -3.88
CA PHE A 351 -7.68 0.51 -3.66
C PHE A 351 -6.75 1.58 -3.12
N GLU A 352 -6.13 1.32 -1.98
CA GLU A 352 -5.04 2.13 -1.44
C GLU A 352 -3.68 1.67 -2.00
N GLU A 353 -2.58 1.87 -1.27
CA GLU A 353 -1.27 1.33 -1.64
C GLU A 353 -1.21 -0.19 -1.40
N CYS A 354 -1.92 -0.94 -2.24
CA CYS A 354 -2.04 -2.39 -2.17
C CYS A 354 -1.31 -3.09 -3.33
N PHE A 355 -1.23 -4.41 -3.25
CA PHE A 355 -0.72 -5.27 -4.32
C PHE A 355 -1.90 -5.96 -5.01
N ILE A 356 -2.11 -5.64 -6.29
CA ILE A 356 -3.18 -6.20 -7.11
C ILE A 356 -2.63 -6.76 -8.42
N HIS A 357 -3.20 -7.87 -8.87
CA HIS A 357 -2.85 -8.55 -10.12
C HIS A 357 -4.10 -8.87 -10.96
N SER A 358 -3.94 -9.55 -12.10
CA SER A 358 -5.07 -9.95 -12.95
C SER A 358 -6.01 -10.97 -12.29
N HIS A 359 -7.20 -11.16 -12.86
CA HIS A 359 -8.17 -12.18 -12.44
C HIS A 359 -8.66 -12.05 -10.99
N LEU A 360 -8.51 -10.86 -10.40
CA LEU A 360 -9.04 -10.54 -9.07
C LEU A 360 -10.30 -9.70 -9.27
N ASN A 361 -11.46 -10.33 -9.12
CA ASN A 361 -12.75 -9.71 -9.39
C ASN A 361 -13.37 -9.22 -8.08
N PHE A 362 -13.76 -7.95 -8.06
CA PHE A 362 -14.36 -7.29 -6.91
C PHE A 362 -15.76 -6.81 -7.24
N GLY A 363 -16.69 -7.01 -6.30
CA GLY A 363 -18.00 -6.38 -6.28
C GLY A 363 -17.95 -4.86 -6.10
N LYS A 364 -19.09 -4.26 -5.81
CA LYS A 364 -19.27 -2.82 -5.54
C LYS A 364 -18.85 -2.50 -4.11
N ASP A 365 -18.48 -1.26 -3.85
CA ASP A 365 -18.26 -0.72 -2.50
C ASP A 365 -17.19 -1.45 -1.66
N CYS A 366 -16.27 -2.18 -2.31
CA CYS A 366 -15.19 -2.86 -1.62
C CYS A 366 -14.06 -1.90 -1.24
N TYR A 367 -13.27 -2.26 -0.25
CA TYR A 367 -12.11 -1.51 0.19
C TYR A 367 -10.91 -2.44 0.34
N MET A 368 -9.78 -2.08 -0.28
CA MET A 368 -8.50 -2.79 -0.16
C MET A 368 -7.45 -1.81 0.37
N GLY A 369 -7.08 -2.00 1.64
CA GLY A 369 -6.24 -1.09 2.40
C GLY A 369 -4.75 -1.17 2.08
N THR A 370 -3.98 -0.34 2.77
CA THR A 370 -2.52 -0.25 2.61
C THR A 370 -1.82 -1.60 2.84
N TYR A 371 -0.91 -1.96 1.93
CA TYR A 371 -0.16 -3.23 1.88
C TYR A 371 -1.01 -4.50 1.89
N ALA A 372 -2.31 -4.38 1.64
CA ALA A 372 -3.15 -5.51 1.32
C ALA A 372 -2.64 -6.24 0.08
N HIS A 373 -2.63 -7.57 0.10
CA HIS A 373 -2.27 -8.39 -1.06
C HIS A 373 -3.32 -9.47 -1.25
N ILE A 374 -3.86 -9.59 -2.47
CA ILE A 374 -4.60 -10.77 -2.92
C ILE A 374 -3.90 -11.27 -4.17
N SER A 375 -3.46 -12.52 -4.17
CA SER A 375 -2.76 -13.11 -5.29
C SER A 375 -3.66 -14.05 -6.07
N ASN A 376 -3.49 -14.06 -7.38
CA ASN A 376 -4.07 -15.06 -8.27
C ASN A 376 -3.13 -16.26 -8.48
N HIS A 377 -1.93 -16.24 -7.90
CA HIS A 377 -0.97 -17.34 -8.00
C HIS A 377 -0.13 -17.56 -6.75
N VAL A 378 0.42 -18.76 -6.62
CA VAL A 378 1.48 -19.08 -5.68
C VAL A 378 2.35 -20.18 -6.27
N VAL A 379 3.66 -20.13 -6.00
CA VAL A 379 4.60 -21.18 -6.37
C VAL A 379 4.77 -22.11 -5.18
N ASP A 380 4.48 -23.38 -5.40
CA ASP A 380 4.45 -24.42 -4.38
C ASP A 380 5.53 -25.45 -4.71
N GLY A 381 6.58 -25.55 -3.89
CA GLY A 381 7.52 -26.67 -3.97
C GLY A 381 7.00 -27.85 -3.17
N VAL A 382 6.64 -28.95 -3.82
CA VAL A 382 6.24 -30.20 -3.15
C VAL A 382 7.05 -31.36 -3.71
N TYR A 383 7.78 -32.05 -2.82
CA TYR A 383 8.58 -33.25 -3.14
C TYR A 383 9.57 -33.10 -4.31
N GLY A 384 10.26 -31.96 -4.40
CA GLY A 384 11.25 -31.71 -5.46
C GLY A 384 10.66 -31.27 -6.80
N SER A 385 9.33 -31.18 -6.92
CA SER A 385 8.64 -30.55 -8.05
C SER A 385 8.11 -29.17 -7.63
N GLU A 386 8.37 -28.15 -8.44
CA GLU A 386 7.81 -26.82 -8.23
C GLU A 386 6.56 -26.69 -9.11
N ASN A 387 5.43 -26.32 -8.51
CA ASN A 387 4.18 -26.11 -9.23
C ASN A 387 3.74 -24.66 -9.11
N LEU A 388 3.20 -24.10 -10.18
CA LEU A 388 2.49 -22.83 -10.19
C LEU A 388 0.99 -23.10 -10.04
N THR A 389 0.44 -22.80 -8.87
CA THR A 389 -1.02 -22.71 -8.71
C THR A 389 -1.47 -21.34 -9.22
N PHE A 390 -2.35 -21.30 -10.23
CA PHE A 390 -2.89 -20.06 -10.81
C PHE A 390 -4.42 -20.09 -10.85
N TYR A 391 -5.04 -19.39 -9.90
CA TYR A 391 -6.49 -19.23 -9.78
C TYR A 391 -6.83 -17.82 -9.34
N GLY A 392 -7.78 -17.20 -10.04
CA GLY A 392 -8.28 -15.87 -9.70
C GLY A 392 -9.02 -15.84 -8.36
N ALA A 393 -9.44 -14.64 -7.96
CA ALA A 393 -10.27 -14.43 -6.77
C ALA A 393 -11.62 -13.82 -7.15
N ARG A 394 -12.66 -14.17 -6.40
CA ARG A 394 -14.00 -13.60 -6.51
C ARG A 394 -14.41 -13.01 -5.17
N ILE A 395 -14.52 -11.69 -5.12
CA ILE A 395 -14.92 -10.93 -3.94
C ILE A 395 -16.30 -10.35 -4.21
N GLY A 396 -17.26 -10.59 -3.31
CA GLY A 396 -18.60 -10.01 -3.32
C GLY A 396 -18.64 -8.50 -3.14
N ASP A 397 -19.84 -7.97 -2.92
CA ASP A 397 -20.07 -6.55 -2.67
C ASP A 397 -19.74 -6.19 -1.21
N ASN A 398 -19.27 -4.95 -0.99
CA ASN A 398 -19.08 -4.35 0.32
C ASN A 398 -18.03 -5.06 1.21
N CYS A 399 -17.03 -5.70 0.60
CA CYS A 399 -15.96 -6.39 1.31
C CYS A 399 -14.80 -5.46 1.68
N ILE A 400 -14.28 -5.61 2.88
CA ILE A 400 -13.22 -4.77 3.46
C ILE A 400 -12.00 -5.64 3.76
N PHE A 401 -10.88 -5.25 3.18
CA PHE A 401 -9.57 -5.83 3.45
C PHE A 401 -8.71 -4.74 4.08
N ASN A 402 -8.45 -4.83 5.39
CA ASN A 402 -7.65 -3.85 6.12
C ASN A 402 -6.15 -3.95 5.75
N ALA A 403 -5.26 -3.35 6.54
CA ALA A 403 -3.84 -3.34 6.21
C ALA A 403 -3.20 -4.73 6.30
N LEU A 404 -2.21 -4.99 5.43
CA LEU A 404 -1.35 -6.18 5.49
C LEU A 404 -2.08 -7.55 5.42
N ILE A 405 -3.27 -7.64 4.82
CA ILE A 405 -3.93 -8.95 4.64
C ILE A 405 -3.26 -9.78 3.52
N GLY A 406 -3.45 -11.10 3.57
CA GLY A 406 -3.01 -12.04 2.53
C GLY A 406 -4.15 -12.86 1.93
N GLY A 407 -4.47 -12.62 0.67
CA GLY A 407 -5.41 -13.40 -0.16
C GLY A 407 -4.66 -14.42 -1.02
N MET A 408 -4.97 -15.71 -0.88
CA MET A 408 -4.37 -16.80 -1.64
C MET A 408 -5.21 -17.15 -2.88
N PRO A 409 -4.63 -17.84 -3.87
CA PRO A 409 -5.32 -18.16 -5.13
C PRO A 409 -6.60 -18.97 -4.93
N GLY A 410 -7.61 -18.69 -5.75
CA GLY A 410 -8.91 -19.38 -5.68
C GLY A 410 -9.85 -18.87 -4.59
N LEU A 411 -9.50 -17.77 -3.91
CA LEU A 411 -10.32 -17.15 -2.87
C LEU A 411 -11.72 -16.75 -3.40
N GLU A 412 -12.76 -17.20 -2.70
CA GLU A 412 -14.15 -16.79 -2.88
C GLU A 412 -14.67 -16.15 -1.60
N VAL A 413 -15.15 -14.92 -1.68
CA VAL A 413 -15.70 -14.16 -0.55
C VAL A 413 -17.11 -13.71 -0.90
N GLY A 414 -18.06 -14.00 -0.01
CA GLY A 414 -19.42 -13.45 -0.04
C GLY A 414 -19.46 -11.94 0.17
N ASN A 415 -20.66 -11.40 0.40
CA ASN A 415 -20.88 -9.97 0.60
C ASN A 415 -20.60 -9.55 2.05
N ASN A 416 -20.31 -8.26 2.27
CA ASN A 416 -20.17 -7.63 3.59
C ASN A 416 -19.08 -8.27 4.49
N ALA A 417 -18.08 -8.94 3.91
CA ALA A 417 -16.99 -9.51 4.67
C ALA A 417 -16.01 -8.42 5.14
N THR A 418 -15.47 -8.55 6.35
CA THR A 418 -14.41 -7.68 6.87
C THR A 418 -13.23 -8.53 7.30
N PHE A 419 -12.05 -8.27 6.74
CA PHE A 419 -10.80 -8.87 7.13
C PHE A 419 -10.06 -7.87 8.01
N LEU A 420 -9.77 -8.26 9.24
CA LEU A 420 -8.96 -7.47 10.16
C LEU A 420 -7.49 -7.44 9.69
N PRO A 421 -6.67 -6.49 10.18
CA PRO A 421 -5.28 -6.36 9.74
C PRO A 421 -4.51 -7.68 9.91
N MET A 422 -3.58 -7.96 8.99
CA MET A 422 -2.74 -9.18 8.99
C MET A 422 -3.50 -10.52 8.86
N ALA A 423 -4.82 -10.50 8.61
CA ALA A 423 -5.60 -11.70 8.37
C ALA A 423 -5.20 -12.36 7.04
N THR A 424 -5.00 -13.68 7.03
CA THR A 424 -4.48 -14.37 5.84
C THR A 424 -5.25 -15.66 5.55
N THR A 425 -5.67 -15.80 4.29
CA THR A 425 -6.38 -16.97 3.74
C THR A 425 -5.42 -18.10 3.36
N ILE A 426 -5.98 -19.28 3.12
CA ILE A 426 -5.32 -20.37 2.40
C ILE A 426 -5.91 -20.52 0.99
N LYS A 427 -5.25 -21.32 0.14
CA LYS A 427 -5.71 -21.58 -1.23
C LYS A 427 -7.16 -22.09 -1.23
N TYR A 428 -7.98 -21.56 -2.12
CA TYR A 428 -9.39 -21.94 -2.32
C TYR A 428 -10.31 -21.71 -1.11
N ASP A 429 -9.94 -20.81 -0.20
CA ASP A 429 -10.84 -20.42 0.89
C ASP A 429 -12.17 -19.90 0.33
N LYS A 430 -13.28 -20.43 0.88
CA LYS A 430 -14.64 -20.02 0.56
C LYS A 430 -15.30 -19.44 1.79
N LEU A 431 -15.57 -18.15 1.76
CA LEU A 431 -16.09 -17.39 2.88
C LEU A 431 -17.50 -16.91 2.55
N GLY A 432 -18.44 -17.13 3.48
CA GLY A 432 -19.82 -16.66 3.33
C GLY A 432 -20.00 -15.17 3.59
N ASP A 433 -21.26 -14.75 3.68
CA ASP A 433 -21.64 -13.35 3.90
C ASP A 433 -21.44 -12.90 5.36
N ASP A 434 -21.35 -11.58 5.55
CA ASP A 434 -21.42 -10.87 6.83
C ASP A 434 -20.38 -11.29 7.89
N GLY A 435 -19.29 -11.92 7.47
CA GLY A 435 -18.23 -12.39 8.36
C GLY A 435 -17.18 -11.33 8.69
N ILE A 436 -16.74 -11.31 9.96
CA ILE A 436 -15.50 -10.65 10.35
C ILE A 436 -14.44 -11.73 10.52
N TYR A 437 -13.31 -11.59 9.83
CA TYR A 437 -12.29 -12.62 9.70
C TYR A 437 -10.94 -12.14 10.22
N PHE A 438 -10.20 -13.05 10.86
CA PHE A 438 -8.88 -12.77 11.42
C PHE A 438 -8.02 -14.05 11.56
N GLY A 439 -6.71 -13.86 11.69
CA GLY A 439 -5.73 -14.93 11.90
C GLY A 439 -5.21 -15.58 10.62
N PHE A 440 -4.32 -16.55 10.81
CA PHE A 440 -3.79 -17.44 9.78
C PHE A 440 -3.67 -18.88 10.35
N PRO A 441 -4.34 -19.89 9.77
CA PRO A 441 -5.34 -19.79 8.71
C PRO A 441 -6.54 -18.91 9.11
N LEU A 442 -7.15 -18.27 8.13
CA LEU A 442 -8.26 -17.34 8.35
C LEU A 442 -9.43 -18.00 9.07
N ARG A 443 -9.99 -17.35 10.09
CA ARG A 443 -11.21 -17.81 10.77
C ARG A 443 -12.22 -16.68 10.93
N LYS A 444 -13.50 -17.02 10.81
CA LYS A 444 -14.60 -16.12 11.20
C LYS A 444 -14.57 -15.95 12.72
N LEU A 445 -14.58 -14.71 13.20
CA LEU A 445 -14.60 -14.40 14.62
C LEU A 445 -16.02 -14.55 15.20
N SER A 446 -16.08 -15.01 16.45
CA SER A 446 -17.28 -14.91 17.28
C SER A 446 -17.48 -13.47 17.77
N ASP A 447 -18.70 -13.13 18.16
CA ASP A 447 -19.02 -11.79 18.68
C ASP A 447 -18.17 -11.41 19.90
N GLU A 448 -17.87 -12.36 20.78
CA GLU A 448 -16.98 -12.15 21.92
C GLU A 448 -15.55 -11.78 21.48
N ARG A 449 -15.01 -12.48 20.48
CA ARG A 449 -13.67 -12.17 19.96
C ARG A 449 -13.65 -10.85 19.21
N ILE A 450 -14.73 -10.49 18.53
CA ILE A 450 -14.89 -9.16 17.91
C ILE A 450 -14.81 -8.09 19.01
N LYS A 451 -15.56 -8.23 20.10
CA LYS A 451 -15.51 -7.30 21.24
C LYS A 451 -14.13 -7.20 21.88
N GLN A 452 -13.42 -8.34 22.01
CA GLN A 452 -12.04 -8.36 22.49
C GLN A 452 -11.09 -7.57 21.58
N PHE A 453 -11.18 -7.78 20.26
CA PHE A 453 -10.37 -7.04 19.28
C PHE A 453 -10.68 -5.54 19.29
N MET A 454 -11.94 -5.18 19.53
CA MET A 454 -12.43 -3.80 19.70
C MET A 454 -12.00 -3.14 21.02
N GLY A 455 -11.34 -3.90 21.92
CA GLY A 455 -10.82 -3.39 23.18
C GLY A 455 -11.84 -3.32 24.31
N GLU A 456 -12.99 -4.02 24.24
CA GLU A 456 -13.99 -4.00 25.32
C GLU A 456 -13.54 -4.77 26.58
N ASN A 457 -12.52 -5.64 26.50
CA ASN A 457 -12.11 -6.52 27.60
C ASN A 457 -10.72 -6.26 28.20
N SER A 458 -9.94 -5.28 27.72
CA SER A 458 -8.57 -5.06 28.20
C SER A 458 -8.47 -4.36 29.56
N ASN A 459 -9.59 -4.08 30.23
CA ASN A 459 -9.65 -3.51 31.59
C ASN A 459 -9.86 -4.56 32.71
N ARG A 460 -9.65 -5.84 32.42
CA ARG A 460 -9.63 -6.90 33.45
C ARG A 460 -8.27 -7.60 33.51
N LYS A 461 -7.29 -6.93 34.11
CA LYS A 461 -6.45 -7.41 35.22
C LYS A 461 -5.34 -6.42 35.53
#